data_AF-E4XAH2-F1
#
_entry.id   AF-E4XAH2-F1
#
_cell.length_a   1.000
_cell.length_b   1.000
_cell.length_c   1.000
_cell.angle_alpha   90.00
_cell.angle_beta   90.00
_cell.angle_gamma   90.00
#
_symmetry.space_group_name_H-M   'P 1'
#
loop_
_entity.id
_entity.type
_entity.pdbx_description
1 polymer ?
#
loop_
_entity_poly.entity_id
_entity_poly.type
_entity_poly.pdbx_seq_one_letter_code
_entity_poly.pdbx_strand_id
1 'polypeptide(L)'
;MKSIELFLVFGRGAAEGLKYSVFEEIERIENAVKQSLVEYDNLEIVREDFCQKYGNNCKNTTENGLCKNFVNGYVCGCQPGFVKDFRSSYHLCKDINECTMKSHDCLRSQDCSNTEGSYKCIEKKISFNEKLVNFFFWIFSE
;
A
#
# COMPACT_ATOMS: atom_id res chain seq x y z
N MET A 1 -39.66 -0.67 13.71
CA MET A 1 -38.19 -0.60 13.89
C MET A 1 -37.59 -0.45 12.51
N LYS A 2 -36.92 0.67 12.26
CA LYS A 2 -36.50 1.11 10.93
C LYS A 2 -35.50 0.13 10.32
N SER A 3 -35.80 -0.33 9.12
CA SER A 3 -34.89 -0.99 8.20
C SER A 3 -33.70 -0.06 7.97
N ILE A 4 -32.50 -0.45 8.41
CA ILE A 4 -31.27 0.26 8.08
C ILE A 4 -30.92 -0.22 6.67
N GLU A 5 -31.27 0.59 5.68
CA GLU A 5 -30.66 0.51 4.36
C GLU A 5 -29.17 0.73 4.53
N LEU A 6 -28.37 -0.27 4.14
CA LEU A 6 -26.92 -0.20 4.09
C LEU A 6 -26.53 0.77 2.96
N PHE A 7 -26.70 2.07 3.20
CA PHE A 7 -26.04 3.11 2.43
C PHE A 7 -24.56 3.08 2.78
N LEU A 8 -23.80 2.23 2.10
CA LEU A 8 -22.38 2.51 1.93
C LEU A 8 -22.30 3.71 0.99
N VAL A 9 -22.04 4.86 1.60
CA VAL A 9 -21.70 6.11 0.92
C VAL A 9 -20.49 5.84 0.03
N PHE A 10 -20.74 5.61 -1.27
CA PHE A 10 -19.72 5.80 -2.29
C PHE A 10 -19.50 7.30 -2.42
N GLY A 11 -18.59 7.83 -1.60
CA GLY A 11 -18.03 9.15 -1.80
C GLY A 11 -17.39 9.21 -3.18
N ARG A 12 -17.73 10.24 -3.96
CA ARG A 12 -17.10 10.52 -5.26
C ARG A 12 -15.60 10.71 -5.08
N GLY A 13 -14.80 9.72 -5.48
CA GLY A 13 -13.34 9.85 -5.54
C GLY A 13 -12.65 8.52 -5.81
N ALA A 14 -12.27 8.32 -7.08
CA ALA A 14 -11.35 7.31 -7.57
C ALA A 14 -11.70 5.82 -7.37
N ALA A 15 -11.33 5.02 -8.36
CA ALA A 15 -11.28 3.58 -8.23
C ALA A 15 -10.21 3.18 -7.20
N GLU A 16 -10.53 3.22 -5.91
CA GLU A 16 -9.70 2.65 -4.84
C GLU A 16 -9.88 1.13 -4.78
N GLY A 17 -9.67 0.47 -5.92
CA GLY A 17 -9.53 -0.98 -5.99
C GLY A 17 -8.07 -1.36 -5.80
N LEU A 18 -7.79 -2.07 -4.70
CA LEU A 18 -6.57 -2.85 -4.43
C LEU A 18 -5.31 -2.09 -3.98
N LYS A 19 -5.42 -1.06 -3.12
CA LYS A 19 -4.23 -0.37 -2.55
C LYS A 19 -3.83 -0.83 -1.14
N TYR A 20 -4.57 -1.75 -0.51
CA TYR A 20 -4.33 -2.09 0.90
C TYR A 20 -3.92 -3.54 1.09
N SER A 21 -2.77 -3.74 1.73
CA SER A 21 -2.44 -5.04 2.29
C SER A 21 -3.53 -5.38 3.31
N VAL A 22 -3.93 -6.66 3.38
CA VAL A 22 -4.89 -7.16 4.40
C VAL A 22 -4.47 -6.70 5.81
N PHE A 23 -3.16 -6.53 6.06
CA PHE A 23 -2.65 -6.03 7.33
C PHE A 23 -2.93 -4.54 7.60
N GLU A 24 -2.94 -3.69 6.59
CA GLU A 24 -3.25 -2.25 6.75
C GLU A 24 -4.73 -2.05 7.06
N GLU A 25 -5.60 -2.83 6.43
CA GLU A 25 -7.04 -2.85 6.74
C GLU A 25 -7.29 -3.33 8.18
N ILE A 26 -6.61 -4.40 8.59
CA ILE A 26 -6.69 -4.93 9.96
C ILE A 26 -6.18 -3.90 10.97
N GLU A 27 -5.07 -3.20 10.69
CA GLU A 27 -4.54 -2.17 11.58
C GLU A 27 -5.50 -0.97 11.71
N ARG A 28 -6.11 -0.53 10.60
CA ARG A 28 -7.14 0.51 10.61
C ARG A 28 -8.33 0.13 11.49
N ILE A 29 -8.82 -1.11 11.34
CA ILE A 29 -9.94 -1.62 12.14
C ILE A 29 -9.54 -1.77 13.60
N GLU A 30 -8.37 -2.33 13.90
CA GLU A 30 -7.84 -2.44 15.27
C GLU A 30 -7.72 -1.06 15.93
N ASN A 31 -7.20 -0.06 15.22
CA ASN A 31 -7.05 1.29 15.73
C ASN A 31 -8.41 1.99 15.94
N ALA A 32 -9.37 1.77 15.04
CA ALA A 32 -10.74 2.27 15.21
C ALA A 32 -11.44 1.63 16.42
N VAL A 33 -11.24 0.32 16.64
CA VAL A 33 -11.84 -0.42 17.76
C VAL A 33 -11.16 -0.07 19.09
N LYS A 34 -9.83 0.12 19.11
CA LYS A 34 -9.07 0.55 20.30
C LYS A 34 -9.54 1.89 20.87
N GLN A 35 -10.04 2.79 20.04
CA GLN A 35 -10.54 4.10 20.49
C GLN A 35 -11.91 4.04 21.19
N SER A 36 -12.54 2.87 21.23
CA SER A 36 -13.90 2.66 21.77
C SER A 36 -14.00 1.66 22.93
N LEU A 37 -12.88 1.09 23.38
CA LEU A 37 -12.87 0.09 24.46
C LEU A 37 -12.02 0.55 25.66
N VAL A 38 -12.72 0.84 26.76
CA VAL A 38 -12.15 0.89 28.11
C VAL A 38 -11.77 -0.54 28.52
N GLU A 39 -10.51 -0.73 28.93
CA GLU A 39 -9.90 -1.88 29.62
C GLU A 39 -10.66 -3.23 29.60
N TYR A 40 -10.28 -4.08 28.65
CA TYR A 40 -10.11 -5.51 28.92
C TYR A 40 -8.60 -5.82 28.94
N ASP A 41 -7.84 -5.05 29.71
CA ASP A 41 -6.50 -5.45 30.07
C ASP A 41 -6.60 -6.40 31.27
N ASN A 42 -5.77 -7.45 31.28
CA ASN A 42 -5.68 -8.52 32.29
C ASN A 42 -6.44 -9.83 32.02
N LEU A 43 -6.59 -10.22 30.76
CA LEU A 43 -6.53 -11.65 30.45
C LEU A 43 -5.14 -11.94 29.92
N GLU A 44 -4.29 -12.49 30.79
CA GLU A 44 -3.04 -13.15 30.40
C GLU A 44 -3.41 -14.45 29.67
N ILE A 45 -4.04 -14.31 28.49
CA ILE A 45 -4.03 -15.37 27.50
C ILE A 45 -2.54 -15.51 27.19
N VAL A 46 -1.94 -16.62 27.60
CA VAL A 46 -0.62 -17.03 27.10
C VAL A 46 -0.78 -17.09 25.58
N ARG A 47 -0.49 -15.99 24.91
CA ARG A 47 -0.61 -15.85 23.47
C ARG A 47 0.54 -16.65 22.90
N GLU A 48 0.24 -17.85 22.43
CA GLU A 48 1.19 -18.63 21.67
C GLU A 48 1.69 -17.77 20.50
N ASP A 49 3.01 -17.63 20.37
CA ASP A 49 3.60 -16.93 19.24
C ASP A 49 3.60 -17.86 18.03
N PHE A 50 2.47 -17.89 17.33
CA PHE A 50 2.27 -18.67 16.12
C PHE A 50 3.23 -18.24 14.99
N CYS A 51 3.65 -16.98 14.94
CA CYS A 51 4.64 -16.49 13.98
C CYS A 51 6.06 -17.00 14.28
N GLN A 52 6.44 -17.13 15.55
CA GLN A 52 7.70 -17.75 15.93
C GLN A 52 7.69 -19.25 15.63
N LYS A 53 6.56 -19.93 15.87
CA LYS A 53 6.43 -21.38 15.74
C LYS A 53 6.19 -21.87 14.31
N TYR A 54 5.37 -21.15 13.55
CA TYR A 54 4.90 -21.53 12.22
C TYR A 54 5.11 -20.44 11.16
N GLY A 55 5.57 -19.24 11.53
CA GLY A 55 5.74 -18.13 10.60
C GLY A 55 6.87 -18.32 9.59
N ASN A 56 7.75 -19.32 9.78
CA ASN A 56 8.66 -19.76 8.71
C ASN A 56 7.89 -20.31 7.50
N ASN A 57 6.66 -20.78 7.66
CA ASN A 57 5.78 -21.12 6.55
C ASN A 57 5.31 -19.88 5.77
N CYS A 58 5.31 -18.69 6.40
CA CYS A 58 5.17 -17.41 5.70
C CYS A 58 6.48 -16.99 4.99
N LYS A 59 7.63 -17.48 5.48
CA LYS A 59 8.97 -17.12 4.99
C LYS A 59 9.48 -17.98 3.85
N ASN A 60 8.91 -19.16 3.61
CA ASN A 60 9.58 -20.13 2.74
C ASN A 60 9.67 -19.68 1.27
N THR A 61 9.11 -18.52 0.91
CA THR A 61 9.05 -18.09 -0.49
C THR A 61 8.89 -16.59 -0.79
N THR A 62 9.23 -15.63 0.08
CA THR A 62 9.49 -14.27 -0.44
C THR A 62 10.36 -13.36 0.42
N GLU A 63 11.24 -12.60 -0.23
CA GLU A 63 11.63 -11.26 0.21
C GLU A 63 10.34 -10.42 0.33
N ASN A 64 10.14 -9.70 1.44
CA ASN A 64 8.97 -8.84 1.71
C ASN A 64 7.66 -9.55 2.16
N GLY A 65 7.75 -10.77 2.71
CA GLY A 65 6.64 -11.40 3.45
C GLY A 65 6.46 -10.89 4.90
N LEU A 66 5.22 -10.90 5.41
CA LEU A 66 4.86 -10.55 6.79
C LEU A 66 4.06 -11.66 7.47
N CYS A 67 4.26 -11.80 8.79
CA CYS A 67 3.47 -12.65 9.67
C CYS A 67 2.93 -11.81 10.83
N LYS A 68 1.62 -11.91 11.10
CA LYS A 68 0.98 -11.26 12.26
C LYS A 68 0.28 -12.29 13.13
N ASN A 69 0.54 -12.26 14.43
CA ASN A 69 -0.15 -13.07 15.43
C ASN A 69 -1.54 -12.52 15.73
N PHE A 70 -2.49 -13.42 15.95
CA PHE A 70 -3.85 -13.17 16.41
C PHE A 70 -4.13 -14.05 17.63
N VAL A 71 -5.21 -13.74 18.36
CA VAL A 71 -5.60 -14.46 19.59
C VAL A 71 -5.69 -15.98 19.35
N ASN A 72 -6.14 -16.41 18.16
CA ASN A 72 -6.35 -17.82 17.82
C ASN A 72 -5.56 -18.27 16.58
N GLY A 73 -4.40 -17.67 16.29
CA GLY A 73 -3.56 -18.13 15.17
C GLY A 73 -2.62 -17.07 14.61
N TYR A 74 -2.21 -17.25 13.35
CA TYR A 74 -1.40 -16.31 12.60
C TYR A 74 -1.95 -16.13 11.19
N VAL A 75 -1.66 -14.98 10.58
CA VAL A 75 -1.91 -14.73 9.16
C VAL A 75 -0.59 -14.37 8.49
N CYS A 76 -0.36 -14.94 7.31
CA CYS A 76 0.71 -14.54 6.41
C CYS A 76 0.17 -13.55 5.36
N GLY A 77 0.98 -12.59 4.99
CA GLY A 77 0.71 -11.68 3.88
C GLY A 77 1.98 -11.01 3.40
N CYS A 78 1.84 -9.91 2.67
CA CYS A 78 2.97 -9.15 2.14
C CYS A 78 3.14 -7.83 2.87
N GLN A 79 4.36 -7.31 2.88
CA GLN A 79 4.65 -5.95 3.32
C GLN A 79 3.80 -4.93 2.53
N PRO A 80 3.49 -3.76 3.13
CA PRO A 80 2.90 -2.64 2.38
C PRO A 80 3.67 -2.36 1.09
N GLY A 81 2.95 -2.07 0.01
CA GLY A 81 3.55 -1.90 -1.33
C GLY A 81 3.79 -3.21 -2.09
N PHE A 82 3.44 -4.37 -1.53
CA PHE A 82 3.57 -5.67 -2.19
C PHE A 82 2.24 -6.43 -2.22
N VAL A 83 2.05 -7.24 -3.25
CA VAL A 83 0.88 -8.09 -3.44
C VAL A 83 1.29 -9.54 -3.66
N LYS A 84 0.47 -10.46 -3.14
CA LYS A 84 0.70 -11.90 -3.33
C LYS A 84 0.50 -12.29 -4.79
N ASP A 85 1.52 -12.89 -5.39
CA ASP A 85 1.42 -13.51 -6.70
C ASP A 85 0.79 -14.90 -6.58
N PHE A 86 -0.50 -14.98 -6.88
CA PHE A 86 -1.27 -16.23 -6.86
C PHE A 86 -0.93 -17.17 -8.03
N ARG A 87 -0.14 -16.73 -9.02
CA ARG A 87 0.28 -17.56 -10.16
C ARG A 87 1.52 -18.39 -9.85
N SER A 88 2.25 -18.04 -8.79
CA SER A 88 3.40 -18.79 -8.32
C SER A 88 2.99 -19.77 -7.22
N SER A 89 3.44 -21.02 -7.34
CA SER A 89 3.37 -22.02 -6.27
C SER A 89 4.08 -21.56 -5.00
N TYR A 90 4.94 -20.54 -5.13
CA TYR A 90 5.79 -20.01 -4.09
C TYR A 90 5.26 -18.73 -3.45
N HIS A 91 3.96 -18.46 -3.38
CA HIS A 91 3.39 -17.33 -2.59
C HIS A 91 4.21 -16.01 -2.61
N LEU A 92 4.73 -15.64 -3.78
CA LEU A 92 5.74 -14.58 -3.87
C LEU A 92 5.06 -13.23 -3.67
N CYS A 93 5.52 -12.42 -2.73
CA CYS A 93 5.20 -11.00 -2.64
C CYS A 93 5.87 -10.21 -3.76
N LYS A 94 5.07 -9.77 -4.73
CA LYS A 94 5.50 -8.96 -5.86
C LYS A 94 5.25 -7.49 -5.57
N ASP A 95 6.23 -6.67 -5.91
CA ASP A 95 6.10 -5.21 -5.87
C ASP A 95 4.87 -4.72 -6.65
N ILE A 96 4.10 -3.83 -6.03
CA ILE A 96 2.97 -3.14 -6.66
C ILE A 96 3.55 -1.97 -7.45
N ASN A 97 3.36 -1.96 -8.77
CA ASN A 97 3.82 -0.84 -9.58
C ASN A 97 2.76 0.27 -9.63
N GLU A 98 2.81 1.24 -8.71
CA GLU A 98 1.80 2.29 -8.62
C GLU A 98 1.80 3.22 -9.83
N CYS A 99 2.95 3.37 -10.50
CA CYS A 99 3.07 4.16 -11.72
C CYS A 99 2.28 3.54 -12.88
N THR A 100 2.37 2.23 -13.05
CA THR A 100 1.65 1.48 -14.11
C THR A 100 0.16 1.40 -13.79
N MET A 101 -0.18 1.22 -12.52
CA MET A 101 -1.56 1.17 -12.05
C MET A 101 -2.23 2.55 -11.97
N LYS A 102 -1.47 3.64 -12.13
CA LYS A 102 -1.94 5.03 -11.97
C LYS A 102 -2.59 5.28 -10.61
N SER A 103 -2.09 4.61 -9.57
CA SER A 103 -2.56 4.71 -8.18
C SER A 103 -1.66 5.58 -7.31
N HIS A 104 -0.73 6.31 -7.92
CA HIS A 104 0.19 7.24 -7.27
C HIS A 104 -0.43 8.62 -7.04
N ASP A 105 0.12 9.37 -6.09
CA ASP A 105 -0.35 10.70 -5.70
C ASP A 105 0.51 11.84 -6.29
N CYS A 106 1.38 11.53 -7.27
CA CYS A 106 2.20 12.53 -7.95
C CYS A 106 1.39 13.66 -8.61
N LEU A 107 1.92 14.88 -8.52
CA LEU A 107 1.34 16.05 -9.17
C LEU A 107 1.45 15.96 -10.69
N ARG A 108 0.63 16.74 -11.41
CA ARG A 108 0.70 16.83 -12.88
C ARG A 108 2.07 17.31 -13.39
N SER A 109 2.79 18.11 -12.61
CA SER A 109 4.15 18.59 -12.89
C SER A 109 5.24 17.54 -12.66
N GLN A 110 4.89 16.36 -12.14
CA GLN A 110 5.82 15.31 -11.76
C GLN A 110 5.64 14.07 -12.61
N ASP A 111 6.72 13.30 -12.76
CA ASP A 111 6.72 11.95 -13.30
C ASP A 111 6.80 10.94 -12.15
N CYS A 112 6.05 9.85 -12.28
CA CYS A 112 6.10 8.73 -11.34
C CYS A 112 7.28 7.81 -11.68
N SER A 113 8.08 7.48 -10.67
CA SER A 113 9.14 6.49 -10.75
C SER A 113 8.88 5.40 -9.72
N ASN A 114 8.66 4.18 -10.21
CA ASN A 114 8.41 3.02 -9.34
C ASN A 114 9.67 2.65 -8.57
N THR A 115 9.52 2.33 -7.30
CA THR A 115 10.58 1.83 -6.43
C THR A 115 10.12 0.55 -5.74
N GLU A 116 11.01 -0.22 -5.14
CA GLU A 116 10.59 -1.41 -4.41
C GLU A 116 9.78 -1.04 -3.16
N GLY A 117 8.55 -1.55 -3.07
CA GLY A 117 7.59 -1.31 -2.00
C GLY A 117 6.92 0.07 -2.01
N SER A 118 7.18 0.92 -3.02
CA SER A 118 6.64 2.27 -3.09
C SER A 118 6.90 2.97 -4.44
N TYR A 119 6.62 4.27 -4.52
CA TYR A 119 6.97 5.09 -5.68
C TYR A 119 7.55 6.44 -5.25
N LYS A 120 8.27 7.08 -6.17
CA LYS A 120 8.75 8.45 -6.04
C LYS A 120 8.16 9.33 -7.13
N CYS A 121 7.80 10.55 -6.74
CA CYS A 121 7.42 11.59 -7.69
C CYS A 121 8.63 12.47 -7.95
N ILE A 122 9.04 12.56 -9.21
CA ILE A 122 10.21 13.31 -9.65
C ILE A 122 9.72 14.49 -10.47
N GLU A 123 10.27 15.68 -10.25
CA GLU A 123 9.93 16.85 -11.06
C GLU A 123 10.23 16.57 -12.54
N LYS A 124 9.29 16.90 -13.42
CA LYS A 124 9.50 16.85 -14.87
C LYS A 124 10.61 17.82 -15.21
N LYS A 125 11.77 17.30 -15.62
CA LYS A 125 12.77 18.14 -16.27
C LYS A 125 12.17 18.60 -17.59
N ILE A 126 11.79 19.87 -17.67
CA ILE A 126 11.50 20.51 -18.94
C ILE A 126 12.81 20.44 -19.73
N SER A 127 12.88 19.56 -20.73
CA SER A 127 13.94 19.62 -21.73
C SER A 127 13.70 20.91 -22.50
N PHE A 128 14.36 21.99 -22.07
CA PHE A 128 14.51 23.17 -22.90
C PHE A 128 15.34 22.73 -24.10
N ASN A 129 14.68 22.60 -25.24
CA ASN A 129 15.39 22.38 -26.49
C ASN A 129 16.32 23.60 -26.69
N GLU A 130 17.63 23.38 -26.68
CA GLU A 130 18.61 24.46 -26.85
C GLU A 130 18.38 25.25 -28.15
N LYS A 131 17.78 24.61 -29.18
CA LYS A 131 17.35 25.30 -30.40
C LYS A 131 16.21 26.28 -30.16
N LEU A 132 15.26 25.97 -29.26
CA LEU A 132 14.19 26.90 -28.88
C LEU A 132 14.73 28.04 -28.03
N VAL A 133 15.68 27.78 -27.11
CA VAL A 133 16.32 28.84 -26.32
C VAL A 133 17.06 29.83 -27.23
N ASN A 134 17.85 29.33 -28.18
CA ASN A 134 18.56 30.18 -29.13
C ASN A 134 17.61 30.92 -30.09
N PHE A 135 16.48 30.31 -30.47
CA PHE A 135 15.45 30.96 -31.27
C PHE A 135 14.76 32.11 -30.52
N PHE A 136 14.43 31.93 -29.24
CA PHE A 136 13.88 33.01 -28.41
C PHE A 136 14.89 34.13 -28.19
N PHE A 137 16.17 33.84 -27.95
CA PHE A 137 17.21 34.87 -27.86
C PHE A 137 17.35 35.69 -29.15
N TRP A 138 17.22 35.06 -30.33
CA TRP A 138 17.26 35.77 -31.61
C TRP A 138 16.08 36.73 -31.80
N ILE A 139 14.85 36.30 -31.43
CA ILE A 139 13.64 37.13 -31.52
C ILE A 139 13.69 38.39 -30.64
N PHE A 140 14.37 38.35 -29.50
CA PHE A 140 14.46 39.48 -28.56
C PHE A 140 15.76 40.31 -28.71
N SER A 141 16.57 40.03 -29.74
CA SER A 141 17.81 40.77 -30.03
C SER A 141 17.69 41.73 -31.22
N GLU A 142 16.49 41.95 -31.75
CA GLU A 142 16.18 42.99 -32.75
C GLU A 142 15.29 44.10 -32.17
#